data_AF-A0A150Q350-F1
#
_entry.id   AF-A0A150Q350-F1
#
_cell.length_a   1.000
_cell.length_b   1.000
_cell.length_c   1.000
_cell.angle_alpha   90.00
_cell.angle_beta   90.00
_cell.angle_gamma   90.00
#
_symmetry.space_group_name_H-M   'P 1'
#
loop_
_entity.id
_entity.type
_entity.pdbx_description
1 polymer ?
#
loop_
_entity_poly.entity_id
_entity_poly.type
_entity_poly.pdbx_seq_one_letter_code
_entity_poly.pdbx_strand_id
1 'polypeptide(L)'
;MGYRNLSPQAMVNISGPWLDPEQDRKAFTSLPLLAPLLPAVEEAHDRIRTTQRLGSSLQQQSKALMEKALALDATHDRKLRGAYNYLGALAEMTDDPAFAAALLDLRDRLAPAGLKAIARSYGDQAGDAKLLRSRLDDASEKLLKKLKTPEGPLAQVVDAWVAAALELEKVEAQREQLALSAPSNTDGATPREVLNARNAWIRVVRAVETNLALEKAATAEITERLLGRLRRESARADRRGRKGGAEAAADPAPAGNAVTPGEAGDDDSPFDDA
;
A
#
# COMPACT_ATOMS: atom_id res chain seq x y z
N MET A 1 34.06 -1.13 10.80
CA MET A 1 33.13 -1.36 9.67
C MET A 1 31.78 -0.69 9.95
N GLY A 2 30.98 -0.41 8.91
CA GLY A 2 29.64 0.17 9.05
C GLY A 2 28.54 -0.89 9.00
N TYR A 3 27.70 -1.00 10.04
CA TYR A 3 26.53 -1.90 10.05
C TYR A 3 25.22 -1.22 9.65
N ARG A 4 25.27 0.09 9.35
CA ARG A 4 24.10 0.92 9.05
C ARG A 4 23.35 0.49 7.78
N ASN A 5 24.05 -0.14 6.84
CA ASN A 5 23.48 -0.57 5.56
C ASN A 5 22.89 -2.00 5.60
N LEU A 6 23.05 -2.73 6.71
CA LEU A 6 22.45 -4.07 6.84
C LEU A 6 20.93 -3.97 6.97
N SER A 7 20.21 -4.81 6.23
CA SER A 7 18.77 -4.97 6.40
C SER A 7 18.47 -5.73 7.70
N PRO A 8 17.28 -5.54 8.31
CA PRO A 8 16.83 -6.35 9.44
C PRO A 8 16.95 -7.87 9.21
N GLN A 9 16.67 -8.34 7.99
CA GLN A 9 16.79 -9.76 7.65
C GLN A 9 18.23 -10.23 7.66
N ALA A 10 19.16 -9.42 7.14
CA ALA A 10 20.58 -9.74 7.18
C ALA A 10 21.08 -9.81 8.64
N MET A 11 20.62 -8.90 9.50
CA MET A 11 20.96 -8.90 10.94
C MET A 11 20.52 -10.20 11.63
N VAL A 12 19.27 -10.64 11.40
CA VAL A 12 18.73 -11.92 11.90
C VAL A 12 19.55 -13.11 11.38
N ASN A 13 19.86 -13.13 10.07
CA ASN A 13 20.64 -14.21 9.45
C ASN A 13 22.10 -14.27 9.94
N ILE A 14 22.64 -13.17 10.45
CA ILE A 14 24.00 -13.09 11.01
C ILE A 14 24.02 -13.63 12.44
N SER A 15 23.09 -13.21 13.30
CA SER A 15 23.09 -13.65 14.71
C SER A 15 22.41 -14.99 14.95
N GLY A 16 21.61 -15.50 14.00
CA GLY A 16 20.93 -16.80 14.11
C GLY A 16 21.86 -17.97 14.44
N PRO A 17 22.97 -18.19 13.69
CA PRO A 17 23.93 -19.26 13.98
C PRO A 17 24.55 -19.20 15.38
N TRP A 18 24.76 -17.99 15.93
CA TRP A 18 25.30 -17.81 17.29
C TRP A 18 24.32 -18.26 18.39
N LEU A 19 23.02 -18.31 18.07
CA LEU A 19 21.96 -18.72 18.98
C LEU A 19 21.57 -20.19 18.79
N ASP A 20 22.02 -20.83 17.72
CA ASP A 20 21.68 -22.20 17.35
C ASP A 20 22.66 -23.23 18.00
N PRO A 21 22.18 -24.13 18.88
CA PRO A 21 22.99 -25.17 19.53
C PRO A 21 23.72 -26.12 18.55
N GLU A 22 23.20 -26.29 17.34
CA GLU A 22 23.76 -27.16 16.31
C GLU A 22 24.80 -26.45 15.43
N GLN A 23 24.88 -25.12 15.50
CA GLN A 23 25.80 -24.30 14.71
C GLN A 23 26.89 -23.67 15.59
N ASP A 24 26.86 -22.36 15.77
CA ASP A 24 27.96 -21.58 16.33
C ASP A 24 27.77 -21.28 17.81
N ARG A 25 26.60 -21.59 18.40
CA ARG A 25 26.34 -21.33 19.84
C ARG A 25 27.40 -21.95 20.73
N LYS A 26 27.80 -23.21 20.47
CA LYS A 26 28.84 -23.90 21.24
C LYS A 26 30.18 -23.16 21.19
N ALA A 27 30.61 -22.73 20.01
CA ALA A 27 31.85 -21.98 19.80
C ALA A 27 31.78 -20.57 20.41
N PHE A 28 30.60 -19.94 20.36
CA PHE A 28 30.35 -18.63 20.96
C PHE A 28 30.44 -18.72 22.50
N THR A 29 29.82 -19.74 23.10
CA THR A 29 29.78 -19.93 24.56
C THR A 29 31.06 -20.54 25.14
N SER A 30 31.93 -21.13 24.33
CA SER A 30 33.23 -21.64 24.80
C SER A 30 34.25 -20.52 25.10
N LEU A 31 33.98 -19.30 24.65
CA LEU A 31 34.86 -18.15 24.82
C LEU A 31 34.43 -17.32 26.05
N PRO A 32 35.28 -17.18 27.09
CA PRO A 32 34.94 -16.51 28.35
C PRO A 32 34.38 -15.09 28.21
N LEU A 33 34.90 -14.30 27.27
CA LEU A 33 34.45 -12.92 27.07
C LEU A 33 33.20 -12.80 26.20
N LEU A 34 32.83 -13.85 25.45
CA LEU A 34 31.63 -13.86 24.60
C LEU A 34 30.44 -14.52 25.29
N ALA A 35 30.66 -15.59 26.07
CA ALA A 35 29.58 -16.33 26.71
C ALA A 35 28.59 -15.44 27.49
N PRO A 36 29.01 -14.43 28.28
CA PRO A 36 28.11 -13.52 28.99
C PRO A 36 27.25 -12.64 28.07
N LEU A 37 27.64 -12.45 26.80
CA LEU A 37 26.88 -11.64 25.84
C LEU A 37 25.71 -12.39 25.20
N LEU A 38 25.65 -13.72 25.34
CA LEU A 38 24.64 -14.53 24.66
C LEU A 38 23.19 -14.08 24.94
N PRO A 39 22.78 -13.77 26.19
CA PRO A 39 21.42 -13.28 26.45
C PRO A 39 21.12 -11.96 25.73
N ALA A 40 22.11 -11.05 25.64
CA ALA A 40 21.94 -9.78 24.93
C ALA A 40 21.85 -9.98 23.40
N VAL A 41 22.56 -10.97 22.84
CA VAL A 41 22.44 -11.36 21.43
C VAL A 41 21.05 -11.91 21.15
N GLU A 42 20.54 -12.78 22.02
CA GLU A 42 19.21 -13.37 21.91
C GLU A 42 18.12 -12.30 21.96
N GLU A 43 18.18 -11.42 22.95
CA GLU A 43 17.25 -10.29 23.08
C GLU A 43 17.27 -9.38 21.86
N ALA A 44 18.46 -8.99 21.37
CA ALA A 44 18.57 -8.14 20.19
C ALA A 44 18.08 -8.83 18.91
N HIS A 45 18.34 -10.13 18.77
CA HIS A 45 17.85 -10.95 17.65
C HIS A 45 16.32 -11.01 17.65
N ASP A 46 15.70 -11.32 18.79
CA ASP A 46 14.25 -11.45 18.91
C ASP A 46 13.51 -10.13 18.73
N ARG A 47 14.10 -9.01 19.19
CA ARG A 47 13.55 -7.67 18.93
C ARG A 47 13.49 -7.36 17.44
N ILE A 48 14.53 -7.69 16.65
CA ILE A 48 14.49 -7.51 15.19
C ILE A 48 13.48 -8.46 14.54
N ARG A 49 13.43 -9.72 14.96
CA ARG A 49 12.51 -10.72 14.40
C ARG A 49 11.03 -10.35 14.64
N THR A 50 10.71 -9.88 15.85
CA THR A 50 9.34 -9.49 16.23
C THR A 50 8.88 -8.27 15.44
N THR A 51 9.74 -7.27 15.30
CA THR A 51 9.42 -6.05 14.55
C THR A 51 9.16 -6.32 13.07
N GLN A 52 9.81 -7.33 12.47
CA GLN A 52 9.54 -7.75 11.09
C GLN A 52 8.17 -8.41 10.90
N ARG A 53 7.73 -9.25 11.83
CA ARG A 53 6.48 -10.05 11.70
C ARG A 53 5.22 -9.20 11.86
N LEU A 54 5.23 -8.25 12.79
CA LEU A 54 4.08 -7.40 13.09
C LEU A 54 3.81 -6.39 11.97
N GLY A 55 4.87 -5.77 11.43
CA GLY A 55 4.75 -4.85 10.29
C GLY A 55 4.19 -5.51 9.03
N SER A 56 4.56 -6.76 8.74
CA SER A 56 4.11 -7.42 7.51
C SER A 56 2.63 -7.81 7.51
N SER A 57 2.07 -8.25 8.65
CA SER A 57 0.70 -8.79 8.70
C SER A 57 -0.37 -7.69 8.66
N LEU A 58 -0.23 -6.64 9.47
CA LEU A 58 -1.18 -5.52 9.48
C LEU A 58 -1.15 -4.76 8.16
N GLN A 59 0.04 -4.58 7.58
CA GLN A 59 0.19 -3.88 6.31
C GLN A 59 -0.41 -4.67 5.14
N GLN A 60 -0.30 -6.00 5.16
CA GLN A 60 -0.98 -6.88 4.20
C GLN A 60 -2.51 -6.78 4.32
N GLN A 61 -3.04 -6.81 5.55
CA GLN A 61 -4.49 -6.69 5.79
C GLN A 61 -5.03 -5.32 5.36
N SER A 62 -4.33 -4.25 5.73
CA SER A 62 -4.68 -2.87 5.31
C SER A 62 -4.67 -2.73 3.79
N LYS A 63 -3.64 -3.26 3.12
CA LYS A 63 -3.54 -3.26 1.65
C LYS A 63 -4.70 -4.03 1.02
N ALA A 64 -5.02 -5.23 1.51
CA ALA A 64 -6.11 -6.04 0.99
C ALA A 64 -7.48 -5.35 1.13
N LEU A 65 -7.74 -4.68 2.26
CA LEU A 65 -8.97 -3.90 2.46
C LEU A 65 -9.03 -2.69 1.52
N MET A 66 -7.91 -2.01 1.27
CA MET A 66 -7.85 -0.90 0.30
C MET A 66 -8.12 -1.37 -1.12
N GLU A 67 -7.51 -2.47 -1.57
CA GLU A 67 -7.75 -3.06 -2.89
C GLU A 67 -9.21 -3.50 -3.05
N LYS A 68 -9.79 -4.11 -2.02
CA LYS A 68 -11.21 -4.48 -2.01
C LYS A 68 -12.12 -3.25 -2.11
N ALA A 69 -11.84 -2.19 -1.35
CA ALA A 69 -12.61 -0.95 -1.41
C ALA A 69 -12.59 -0.33 -2.81
N LEU A 70 -11.41 -0.24 -3.44
CA LEU A 70 -11.27 0.30 -4.80
C LEU A 70 -12.07 -0.50 -5.83
N ALA A 71 -12.06 -1.83 -5.74
CA ALA A 71 -12.81 -2.68 -6.67
C ALA A 71 -14.33 -2.56 -6.49
N LEU A 72 -14.79 -2.42 -5.24
CA LEU A 72 -16.20 -2.23 -4.91
C LEU A 72 -16.69 -0.84 -5.35
N ASP A 73 -15.91 0.20 -5.10
CA ASP A 73 -16.19 1.59 -5.52
C ASP A 73 -16.30 1.69 -7.05
N ALA A 74 -15.34 1.11 -7.78
CA ALA A 74 -15.41 1.03 -9.24
C ALA A 74 -16.66 0.27 -9.73
N THR A 75 -17.11 -0.75 -9.00
CA THR A 75 -18.33 -1.49 -9.32
C THR A 75 -19.57 -0.66 -9.06
N HIS A 76 -19.66 -0.02 -7.89
CA HIS A 76 -20.74 0.88 -7.49
C HIS A 76 -20.92 1.98 -8.55
N ASP A 77 -19.86 2.72 -8.84
CA ASP A 77 -19.87 3.86 -9.75
C ASP A 77 -20.27 3.48 -11.16
N ARG A 78 -19.69 2.39 -11.68
CA ARG A 78 -19.99 1.92 -13.03
C ARG A 78 -21.44 1.45 -13.15
N LYS A 79 -21.98 0.75 -12.15
CA LYS A 79 -23.35 0.23 -12.19
C LYS A 79 -24.38 1.35 -12.01
N LEU A 80 -24.14 2.29 -11.11
CA LEU A 80 -24.96 3.51 -10.98
C LEU A 80 -24.96 4.33 -12.27
N ARG A 81 -23.79 4.66 -12.81
CA ARG A 81 -23.67 5.42 -14.06
C ARG A 81 -24.34 4.71 -15.23
N GLY A 82 -24.14 3.40 -15.33
CA GLY A 82 -24.76 2.55 -16.33
C GLY A 82 -26.29 2.60 -16.26
N ALA A 83 -26.87 2.35 -15.07
CA ALA A 83 -28.32 2.39 -14.88
C ALA A 83 -28.91 3.79 -15.16
N TYR A 84 -28.27 4.84 -14.65
CA TYR A 84 -28.71 6.22 -14.81
C TYR A 84 -28.75 6.65 -16.27
N ASN A 85 -27.64 6.44 -16.99
CA ASN A 85 -27.53 6.81 -18.40
C ASN A 85 -28.41 5.93 -19.29
N TYR A 86 -28.55 4.64 -18.96
CA TYR A 86 -29.38 3.72 -19.73
C TYR A 86 -30.86 4.11 -19.69
N LEU A 87 -31.39 4.44 -18.51
CA LEU A 87 -32.77 4.90 -18.38
C LEU A 87 -33.00 6.23 -19.09
N GLY A 88 -32.05 7.17 -18.98
CA GLY A 88 -32.11 8.43 -19.72
C GLY A 88 -32.11 8.22 -21.23
N ALA A 89 -31.21 7.38 -21.75
CA ALA A 89 -31.15 7.08 -23.18
C ALA A 89 -32.43 6.41 -23.70
N LEU A 90 -33.00 5.44 -22.96
CA LEU A 90 -34.26 4.81 -23.34
C LEU A 90 -35.42 5.81 -23.40
N ALA A 91 -35.45 6.79 -22.48
CA ALA A 91 -36.48 7.82 -22.46
C ALA A 91 -36.39 8.76 -23.67
N GLU A 92 -35.19 9.07 -24.14
CA GLU A 92 -34.96 9.89 -25.34
C GLU A 92 -35.27 9.15 -26.65
N MET A 93 -35.12 7.82 -26.66
CA MET A 93 -35.30 7.00 -27.87
C MET A 93 -36.73 6.52 -28.12
N THR A 94 -37.64 6.67 -27.15
CA THR A 94 -39.00 6.14 -27.25
C THR A 94 -39.99 7.21 -27.70
N ASP A 95 -40.87 6.86 -28.64
CA ASP A 95 -41.96 7.75 -29.09
C ASP A 95 -43.18 7.75 -28.14
N ASP A 96 -43.20 6.86 -27.13
CA ASP A 96 -44.27 6.82 -26.12
C ASP A 96 -43.95 7.78 -24.97
N PRO A 97 -44.64 8.94 -24.88
CA PRO A 97 -44.35 9.94 -23.86
C PRO A 97 -44.64 9.44 -22.44
N ALA A 98 -45.61 8.53 -22.26
CA ALA A 98 -45.91 7.98 -20.95
C ALA A 98 -44.81 7.01 -20.50
N PHE A 99 -44.27 6.21 -21.43
CA PHE A 99 -43.15 5.33 -21.14
C PHE A 99 -41.85 6.11 -20.87
N ALA A 100 -41.57 7.16 -21.64
CA ALA A 100 -40.44 8.06 -21.39
C ALA A 100 -40.51 8.67 -19.98
N ALA A 101 -41.67 9.20 -19.58
CA ALA A 101 -41.87 9.74 -18.24
C ALA A 101 -41.65 8.69 -17.13
N ALA A 102 -42.14 7.46 -17.32
CA ALA A 102 -41.93 6.36 -16.37
C ALA A 102 -40.45 5.96 -16.22
N LEU A 103 -39.66 6.01 -17.31
CA LEU A 103 -38.22 5.74 -17.26
C LEU A 103 -37.45 6.82 -16.50
N LEU A 104 -37.81 8.09 -16.70
CA LEU A 104 -37.20 9.21 -15.99
C LEU A 104 -37.58 9.22 -14.50
N ASP A 105 -38.84 8.93 -14.17
CA ASP A 105 -39.28 8.77 -12.78
C ASP A 105 -38.53 7.62 -12.09
N LEU A 106 -38.40 6.45 -12.76
CA LEU A 106 -37.60 5.35 -12.24
C LEU A 106 -36.13 5.76 -12.02
N ARG A 107 -35.53 6.48 -12.98
CA ARG A 107 -34.15 6.97 -12.87
C ARG A 107 -33.96 7.85 -11.63
N ASP A 108 -34.89 8.77 -11.41
CA ASP A 108 -34.79 9.75 -10.33
C ASP A 108 -35.13 9.13 -8.96
N ARG A 109 -35.97 8.09 -8.91
CA ARG A 109 -36.17 7.25 -7.70
C ARG A 109 -34.95 6.45 -7.32
N LEU A 110 -34.29 5.85 -8.31
CA LEU A 110 -33.06 5.08 -8.10
C LEU A 110 -31.95 6.00 -7.64
N ALA A 111 -31.73 7.12 -8.32
CA ALA A 111 -30.65 8.07 -8.03
C ALA A 111 -31.17 9.50 -7.84
N PRO A 112 -31.75 9.85 -6.68
CA PRO A 112 -32.33 11.17 -6.44
C PRO A 112 -31.32 12.33 -6.52
N ALA A 113 -30.06 12.05 -6.21
CA ALA A 113 -28.96 13.01 -6.36
C ALA A 113 -28.32 12.99 -7.75
N GLY A 114 -28.87 12.21 -8.67
CA GLY A 114 -28.27 11.88 -9.95
C GLY A 114 -26.87 11.29 -9.79
N LEU A 115 -26.00 11.56 -10.77
CA LEU A 115 -24.62 11.07 -10.78
C LEU A 115 -23.74 11.66 -9.67
N LYS A 116 -24.20 12.67 -8.91
CA LYS A 116 -23.43 13.18 -7.76
C LYS A 116 -23.32 12.14 -6.64
N ALA A 117 -24.16 11.10 -6.64
CA ALA A 117 -24.10 10.03 -5.64
C ALA A 117 -22.80 9.21 -5.67
N ILE A 118 -22.06 9.18 -6.80
CA ILE A 118 -20.75 8.51 -6.89
C ILE A 118 -19.67 9.20 -6.04
N ALA A 119 -19.80 10.50 -5.78
CA ALA A 119 -18.81 11.28 -5.06
C ALA A 119 -19.06 11.34 -3.55
N ARG A 120 -20.05 10.59 -3.06
CA ARG A 120 -20.42 10.58 -1.63
C ARG A 120 -19.50 9.66 -0.83
N SER A 121 -19.49 9.86 0.49
CA SER A 121 -18.81 8.94 1.41
C SER A 121 -19.41 7.54 1.31
N TYR A 122 -18.63 6.50 1.61
CA TYR A 122 -19.12 5.11 1.55
C TYR A 122 -20.28 4.87 2.52
N GLY A 123 -20.25 5.48 3.71
CA GLY A 123 -21.38 5.48 4.64
C GLY A 123 -22.67 6.07 4.03
N ASP A 124 -22.58 7.21 3.35
CA ASP A 124 -23.75 7.81 2.68
C ASP A 124 -24.25 6.95 1.51
N GLN A 125 -23.34 6.36 0.72
CA GLN A 125 -23.69 5.44 -0.37
C GLN A 125 -24.45 4.22 0.17
N ALA A 126 -23.99 3.62 1.27
CA ALA A 126 -24.66 2.51 1.92
C ALA A 126 -26.01 2.91 2.53
N GLY A 127 -26.10 4.11 3.12
CA GLY A 127 -27.37 4.67 3.60
C GLY A 127 -28.40 4.80 2.49
N ASP A 128 -28.01 5.34 1.33
CA ASP A 128 -28.87 5.43 0.17
C ASP A 128 -29.28 4.05 -0.37
N ALA A 129 -28.34 3.09 -0.41
CA ALA A 129 -28.61 1.74 -0.86
C ALA A 129 -29.64 1.02 0.02
N LYS A 130 -29.62 1.25 1.35
CA LYS A 130 -30.60 0.72 2.30
C LYS A 130 -32.01 1.30 2.08
N LEU A 131 -32.08 2.56 1.66
CA LEU A 131 -33.34 3.27 1.39
C LEU A 131 -33.87 3.03 -0.03
N LEU A 132 -33.06 2.51 -0.95
CA LEU A 132 -33.44 2.39 -2.37
C LEU A 132 -34.76 1.63 -2.54
N ARG A 133 -34.91 0.48 -1.88
CA ARG A 133 -36.12 -0.35 -2.01
C ARG A 133 -37.39 0.33 -1.49
N SER A 134 -37.31 1.22 -0.50
CA SER A 134 -38.48 1.95 -0.02
C SER A 134 -38.93 3.07 -0.95
N ARG A 135 -38.09 3.46 -1.92
CA ARG A 135 -38.40 4.46 -2.96
C ARG A 135 -39.08 3.86 -4.20
N LEU A 136 -39.00 2.54 -4.36
CA LEU A 136 -39.56 1.81 -5.48
C LEU A 136 -40.97 1.35 -5.17
N ASP A 137 -41.90 1.67 -6.07
CA ASP A 137 -43.24 1.09 -6.07
C ASP A 137 -43.30 -0.17 -6.97
N ASP A 138 -44.45 -0.85 -6.96
CA ASP A 138 -44.65 -2.06 -7.75
C ASP A 138 -44.45 -1.84 -9.26
N ALA A 139 -44.75 -0.64 -9.76
CA ALA A 139 -44.56 -0.28 -11.16
C ALA A 139 -43.07 -0.17 -11.49
N SER A 140 -42.30 0.50 -10.65
CA SER A 140 -40.84 0.62 -10.72
C SER A 140 -40.16 -0.75 -10.70
N GLU A 141 -40.57 -1.62 -9.78
CA GLU A 141 -40.06 -2.99 -9.64
C GLU A 141 -40.34 -3.84 -10.90
N LYS A 142 -41.54 -3.73 -11.47
CA LYS A 142 -41.89 -4.41 -12.72
C LYS A 142 -41.05 -3.89 -13.88
N LEU A 143 -40.84 -2.57 -13.94
CA LEU A 143 -40.06 -1.95 -15.01
C LEU A 143 -38.59 -2.39 -14.95
N LEU A 144 -37.98 -2.41 -13.75
CA LEU A 144 -36.62 -2.94 -13.54
C LEU A 144 -36.44 -4.38 -14.03
N LYS A 145 -37.45 -5.24 -13.85
CA LYS A 145 -37.42 -6.64 -14.29
C LYS A 145 -37.64 -6.80 -15.80
N LYS A 146 -38.40 -5.88 -16.41
CA LYS A 146 -38.70 -5.88 -17.84
C LYS A 146 -37.50 -5.42 -18.68
N LEU A 147 -36.83 -4.37 -18.26
CA LEU A 147 -35.71 -3.77 -18.99
C LEU A 147 -34.50 -4.71 -19.03
N LYS A 148 -33.95 -4.95 -20.22
CA LYS A 148 -32.81 -5.85 -20.44
C LYS A 148 -31.51 -5.06 -20.52
N THR A 149 -30.43 -5.67 -20.04
CA THR A 149 -29.04 -5.22 -20.16
C THR A 149 -28.19 -6.42 -20.60
N PRO A 150 -26.93 -6.22 -21.02
CA PRO A 150 -26.04 -7.33 -21.36
C PRO A 150 -25.86 -8.35 -20.23
N GLU A 151 -25.99 -7.91 -18.97
CA GLU A 151 -25.81 -8.72 -17.77
C GLU A 151 -27.12 -9.35 -17.28
N GLY A 152 -28.24 -9.19 -18.02
CA GLY A 152 -29.57 -9.61 -17.60
C GLY A 152 -30.52 -8.43 -17.33
N PRO A 153 -31.61 -8.63 -16.57
CA PRO A 153 -32.54 -7.55 -16.22
C PRO A 153 -31.86 -6.37 -15.52
N LEU A 154 -32.35 -5.14 -15.72
CA LEU A 154 -31.84 -3.95 -15.05
C LEU A 154 -31.88 -4.08 -13.52
N ALA A 155 -32.85 -4.83 -12.98
CA ALA A 155 -32.90 -5.21 -11.57
C ALA A 155 -31.57 -5.81 -11.06
N GLN A 156 -30.90 -6.66 -11.84
CA GLN A 156 -29.63 -7.27 -11.44
C GLN A 156 -28.48 -6.27 -11.40
N VAL A 157 -28.50 -5.27 -12.29
CA VAL A 157 -27.52 -4.17 -12.27
C VAL A 157 -27.70 -3.32 -11.01
N VAL A 158 -28.95 -3.03 -10.65
CA VAL A 158 -29.30 -2.31 -9.40
C VAL A 158 -28.92 -3.14 -8.17
N ASP A 159 -29.16 -4.45 -8.17
CA ASP A 159 -28.76 -5.34 -7.07
C ASP A 159 -27.23 -5.38 -6.89
N ALA A 160 -26.48 -5.46 -7.98
CA ALA A 160 -25.02 -5.41 -7.93
C ALA A 160 -24.49 -4.06 -7.42
N TRP A 161 -25.15 -2.96 -7.80
CA TRP A 161 -24.86 -1.62 -7.30
C TRP A 161 -25.10 -1.51 -5.78
N VAL A 162 -26.28 -1.94 -5.32
CA VAL A 162 -26.67 -1.94 -3.89
C VAL A 162 -25.73 -2.83 -3.09
N ALA A 163 -25.43 -4.03 -3.58
CA ALA A 163 -24.51 -4.96 -2.91
C ALA A 163 -23.11 -4.36 -2.76
N ALA A 164 -22.60 -3.66 -3.77
CA ALA A 164 -21.31 -2.98 -3.70
C ALA A 164 -21.28 -1.89 -2.62
N ALA A 165 -22.32 -1.04 -2.54
CA ALA A 165 -22.43 -0.01 -1.51
C ALA A 165 -22.46 -0.59 -0.09
N LEU A 166 -23.24 -1.65 0.12
CA LEU A 166 -23.34 -2.32 1.43
C LEU A 166 -22.04 -3.03 1.82
N GLU A 167 -21.30 -3.59 0.86
CA GLU A 167 -19.99 -4.19 1.11
C GLU A 167 -18.92 -3.12 1.39
N LEU A 168 -19.01 -1.92 0.79
CA LEU A 168 -18.12 -0.80 1.11
C LEU A 168 -18.24 -0.39 2.58
N GLU A 169 -19.46 -0.30 3.12
CA GLU A 169 -19.69 -0.02 4.54
C GLU A 169 -19.02 -1.07 5.44
N LYS A 170 -19.11 -2.36 5.09
CA LYS A 170 -18.43 -3.43 5.84
C LYS A 170 -16.92 -3.30 5.78
N VAL A 171 -16.37 -2.97 4.61
CA VAL A 171 -14.92 -2.77 4.44
C VAL A 171 -14.44 -1.56 5.23
N GLU A 172 -15.21 -0.48 5.26
CA GLU A 172 -14.91 0.70 6.07
C GLU A 172 -14.94 0.37 7.56
N ALA A 173 -15.98 -0.32 8.04
CA ALA A 173 -16.04 -0.82 9.42
C ALA A 173 -14.87 -1.75 9.76
N GLN A 174 -14.45 -2.62 8.84
CA GLN A 174 -13.26 -3.47 9.02
C GLN A 174 -11.97 -2.66 9.09
N ARG A 175 -11.84 -1.58 8.30
CA ARG A 175 -10.69 -0.67 8.35
C ARG A 175 -10.64 0.09 9.67
N GLU A 176 -11.77 0.59 10.14
CA GLU A 176 -11.90 1.23 11.45
C GLU A 176 -11.59 0.25 12.59
N GLN A 177 -12.14 -0.97 12.53
CA GLN A 177 -11.85 -2.01 13.51
C GLN A 177 -10.37 -2.41 13.50
N LEU A 178 -9.74 -2.50 12.32
CA LEU A 178 -8.31 -2.77 12.20
C LEU A 178 -7.48 -1.63 12.81
N ALA A 179 -7.93 -0.37 12.64
CA ALA A 179 -7.29 0.79 13.25
C ALA A 179 -7.49 0.84 14.78
N LEU A 180 -8.64 0.42 15.30
CA LEU A 180 -8.94 0.37 16.74
C LEU A 180 -8.32 -0.85 17.45
N SER A 181 -8.22 -1.98 16.76
CA SER A 181 -7.58 -3.21 17.26
C SER A 181 -6.06 -3.14 17.18
N ALA A 182 -5.51 -2.12 16.50
CA ALA A 182 -4.11 -1.77 16.63
C ALA A 182 -3.87 -1.35 18.09
N PRO A 183 -2.98 -2.03 18.84
CA PRO A 183 -2.61 -1.57 20.17
C PRO A 183 -2.20 -0.09 20.09
N SER A 184 -2.57 0.70 21.10
CA SER A 184 -2.39 2.17 21.13
C SER A 184 -0.94 2.65 20.94
N ASN A 185 0.02 1.72 20.86
CA ASN A 185 1.33 1.87 20.26
C ASN A 185 1.48 0.77 19.17
N THR A 186 1.21 1.01 17.88
CA THR A 186 1.91 0.38 16.71
C THR A 186 1.14 0.50 15.38
N ASP A 187 1.65 1.34 14.47
CA ASP A 187 1.67 1.08 13.02
C ASP A 187 2.63 -0.09 12.73
N GLY A 188 2.31 -1.32 13.15
CA GLY A 188 3.37 -2.33 13.27
C GLY A 188 4.58 -1.79 14.07
N ALA A 189 5.76 -2.40 13.95
CA ALA A 189 6.93 -1.74 14.50
C ALA A 189 7.15 -0.40 13.78
N THR A 190 6.98 0.70 14.51
CA THR A 190 7.19 2.05 13.97
C THR A 190 8.59 2.15 13.37
N PRO A 191 8.84 3.05 12.39
CA PRO A 191 10.18 3.28 11.87
C PRO A 191 11.22 3.53 12.97
N ARG A 192 10.79 4.17 14.07
CA ARG A 192 11.58 4.41 15.27
C ARG A 192 11.90 3.11 16.04
N GLU A 193 10.94 2.21 16.21
CA GLU A 193 11.15 0.91 16.87
C GLU A 193 12.04 0.00 16.04
N VAL A 194 11.85 -0.03 14.72
CA VAL A 194 12.74 -0.75 13.79
C VAL A 194 14.16 -0.18 13.89
N LEU A 195 14.32 1.14 13.89
CA LEU A 195 15.62 1.79 14.05
C LEU A 195 16.25 1.48 15.42
N ASN A 196 15.46 1.50 16.49
CA ASN A 196 15.91 1.17 17.84
C ASN A 196 16.36 -0.29 17.96
N ALA A 197 15.61 -1.23 17.38
CA ALA A 197 15.95 -2.65 17.34
C ALA A 197 17.26 -2.88 16.55
N ARG A 198 17.40 -2.23 15.39
CA ARG A 198 18.65 -2.23 14.60
C ARG A 198 19.82 -1.67 15.39
N ASN A 199 19.63 -0.52 16.06
CA ASN A 199 20.68 0.12 16.86
C ASN A 199 21.07 -0.71 18.09
N ALA A 200 20.14 -1.41 18.72
CA ALA A 200 20.41 -2.34 19.80
C ALA A 200 21.28 -3.52 19.31
N TRP A 201 20.90 -4.14 18.19
CA TRP A 201 21.70 -5.20 17.57
C TRP A 201 23.09 -4.73 17.17
N ILE A 202 23.20 -3.55 16.55
CA ILE A 202 24.50 -2.96 16.18
C ILE A 202 25.40 -2.79 17.41
N ARG A 203 24.85 -2.34 18.55
CA ARG A 203 25.60 -2.21 19.80
C ARG A 203 26.09 -3.56 20.31
N VAL A 204 25.22 -4.58 20.32
CA VAL A 204 25.58 -5.93 20.78
C VAL A 204 26.64 -6.56 19.87
N VAL A 205 26.48 -6.47 18.55
CA VAL A 205 27.47 -7.01 17.60
C VAL A 205 28.83 -6.34 17.74
N ARG A 206 28.87 -5.01 17.95
CA ARG A 206 30.12 -4.31 18.25
C ARG A 206 30.75 -4.80 19.55
N ALA A 207 29.95 -5.06 20.58
CA ALA A 207 30.45 -5.66 21.81
C ALA A 207 31.03 -7.06 21.58
N VAL A 208 30.39 -7.88 20.74
CA VAL A 208 30.92 -9.20 20.33
C VAL A 208 32.27 -9.04 19.63
N GLU A 209 32.40 -8.14 18.65
CA GLU A 209 33.67 -7.91 17.96
C GLU A 209 34.79 -7.45 18.89
N THR A 210 34.49 -6.49 19.78
CA THR A 210 35.46 -5.98 20.75
C THR A 210 35.91 -7.07 21.72
N ASN A 211 34.97 -7.84 22.29
CA ASN A 211 35.31 -8.90 23.22
C ASN A 211 36.05 -10.04 22.53
N LEU A 212 35.70 -10.37 21.28
CA LEU A 212 36.41 -11.40 20.51
C LEU A 212 37.84 -10.98 20.18
N ALA A 213 38.09 -9.70 19.90
CA ALA A 213 39.43 -9.18 19.66
C ALA A 213 40.33 -9.21 20.91
N LEU A 214 39.73 -9.18 22.11
CA LEU A 214 40.44 -9.24 23.39
C LEU A 214 40.55 -10.67 23.95
N GLU A 215 39.82 -11.63 23.36
CA GLU A 215 39.74 -13.00 23.81
C GLU A 215 41.01 -13.78 23.44
N LYS A 216 41.79 -14.18 24.44
CA LYS A 216 43.04 -14.92 24.25
C LYS A 216 42.80 -16.33 23.70
N ALA A 217 41.66 -16.92 24.00
CA ALA A 217 41.28 -18.25 23.51
C ALA A 217 40.77 -18.23 22.05
N ALA A 218 40.59 -17.05 21.44
CA ALA A 218 40.08 -16.94 20.08
C ALA A 218 41.17 -17.22 19.05
N THR A 219 41.06 -18.36 18.36
CA THR A 219 41.88 -18.65 17.19
C THR A 219 41.39 -17.87 15.96
N ALA A 220 42.23 -17.75 14.94
CA ALA A 220 41.84 -17.16 13.66
C ALA A 220 40.65 -17.91 13.02
N GLU A 221 40.61 -19.24 13.19
CA GLU A 221 39.53 -20.10 12.71
C GLU A 221 38.20 -19.82 13.42
N ILE A 222 38.21 -19.74 14.77
CA ILE A 222 37.01 -19.38 15.55
C ILE A 222 36.54 -17.97 15.19
N THR A 223 37.49 -17.05 14.99
CA THR A 223 37.18 -15.67 14.61
C THR A 223 36.50 -15.60 13.25
N GLU A 224 37.01 -16.33 12.25
CA GLU A 224 36.40 -16.37 10.92
C GLU A 224 35.07 -17.12 10.92
N ARG A 225 34.93 -18.18 11.72
CA ARG A 225 33.67 -18.89 11.91
C ARG A 225 32.58 -17.95 12.44
N LEU A 226 32.88 -17.19 13.50
CA LEU A 226 31.90 -16.31 14.15
C LEU A 226 31.64 -15.02 13.36
N LEU A 227 32.68 -14.35 12.84
CA LEU A 227 32.56 -13.03 12.21
C LEU A 227 32.60 -13.05 10.68
N GLY A 228 32.97 -14.16 10.05
CA GLY A 228 33.12 -14.24 8.60
C GLY A 228 31.82 -13.89 7.87
N ARG A 229 30.68 -14.39 8.36
CA ARG A 229 29.35 -14.06 7.83
C ARG A 229 29.05 -12.57 7.97
N LEU A 230 29.32 -11.98 9.13
CA LEU A 230 29.13 -10.55 9.39
C LEU A 230 29.94 -9.71 8.39
N ARG A 231 31.23 -10.03 8.18
CA ARG A 231 32.11 -9.31 7.25
C ARG A 231 31.64 -9.41 5.80
N ARG A 232 31.22 -10.59 5.35
CA ARG A 232 30.71 -10.80 3.99
C ARG A 232 29.42 -10.02 3.74
N GLU A 233 28.48 -10.08 4.68
CA GLU A 233 27.20 -9.38 4.56
C GLU A 233 27.34 -7.86 4.69
N SER A 234 28.21 -7.37 5.57
CA SER A 234 28.48 -5.92 5.68
C SER A 234 29.11 -5.38 4.40
N ALA A 235 30.11 -6.06 3.84
CA ALA A 235 30.74 -5.68 2.58
C ALA A 235 29.75 -5.69 1.40
N ARG A 236 28.84 -6.68 1.36
CA ARG A 236 27.74 -6.73 0.36
C ARG A 236 26.78 -5.56 0.53
N ALA A 237 26.40 -5.24 1.77
CA ALA A 237 25.49 -4.15 2.07
C ALA A 237 26.09 -2.77 1.75
N ASP A 238 27.36 -2.55 2.06
CA ASP A 238 28.06 -1.29 1.73
C ASP A 238 28.18 -1.08 0.22
N ARG A 239 28.43 -2.15 -0.56
CA ARG A 239 28.41 -2.07 -2.03
C ARG A 239 27.05 -1.66 -2.57
N ARG A 240 25.95 -2.21 -2.02
CA ARG A 240 24.58 -1.82 -2.42
C ARG A 240 24.30 -0.36 -2.08
N GLY A 241 24.67 0.10 -0.88
CA GLY A 241 24.48 1.49 -0.46
C GLY A 241 25.21 2.48 -1.36
N ARG A 242 26.44 2.17 -1.79
CA ARG A 242 27.20 3.01 -2.73
C ARG A 242 26.58 3.06 -4.12
N LYS A 243 26.07 1.93 -4.63
CA LYS A 243 25.44 1.87 -5.95
C LYS A 243 24.10 2.61 -5.99
N GLY A 244 23.26 2.44 -4.98
CA GLY A 244 21.97 3.15 -4.89
C GLY A 244 22.11 4.67 -4.68
N GLY A 245 23.16 5.13 -3.99
CA GLY A 245 23.46 6.55 -3.86
C GLY A 245 24.03 7.20 -5.13
N ALA A 246 24.72 6.43 -5.98
CA ALA A 246 25.22 6.89 -7.26
C ALA A 246 24.12 7.01 -8.32
N GLU A 247 23.10 6.14 -8.25
CA GLU A 247 21.94 6.15 -9.16
C GLU A 247 20.95 7.27 -8.82
N ALA A 248 20.79 7.62 -7.53
CA ALA A 248 19.98 8.76 -7.08
C ALA A 248 20.64 10.14 -7.28
N ALA A 249 21.95 10.17 -7.56
CA ALA A 249 22.70 11.40 -7.85
C ALA A 249 22.84 11.68 -9.36
N ALA A 250 22.23 10.84 -10.21
CA ALA A 250 22.36 10.88 -11.66
C ALA A 250 21.01 11.08 -12.38
N ASP A 251 20.07 11.83 -11.78
CA ASP A 251 18.97 12.41 -12.55
C ASP A 251 19.36 13.83 -13.01
N PRO A 252 19.38 14.11 -14.32
CA PRO A 252 19.70 15.44 -14.84
C PRO A 252 18.54 16.41 -14.61
N ALA A 253 18.92 17.66 -14.30
CA ALA A 253 18.02 18.80 -14.13
C ALA A 253 17.02 18.96 -15.31
N PRO A 254 15.81 19.48 -15.06
CA PRO A 254 14.78 19.60 -16.11
C PRO A 254 15.26 20.57 -17.18
N ALA A 255 15.24 20.12 -18.43
CA ALA A 255 15.46 20.96 -19.60
C ALA A 255 14.40 22.06 -19.61
N GLY A 256 14.85 23.31 -19.41
CA GLY A 256 14.02 24.49 -19.54
C GLY A 256 13.54 24.64 -20.98
N ASN A 257 12.25 24.91 -21.14
CA ASN A 257 11.67 25.42 -22.37
C ASN A 257 12.36 26.75 -22.74
N ALA A 258 13.32 26.69 -23.66
CA ALA A 258 13.76 27.86 -24.41
C ALA A 258 12.78 28.07 -25.57
N VAL A 259 11.85 29.00 -25.38
CA VAL A 259 11.11 29.63 -26.48
C VAL A 259 12.14 30.44 -27.28
N THR A 260 12.33 30.07 -28.53
CA THR A 260 13.08 30.85 -29.54
C THR A 260 12.32 32.14 -29.87
N PRO A 261 12.93 33.34 -29.73
CA PRO A 261 12.40 34.55 -30.34
C PRO A 261 12.72 34.54 -31.85
N GLY A 262 11.71 34.81 -32.68
CA GLY A 262 11.87 34.91 -34.13
C GLY A 262 12.81 36.06 -34.52
N GLU A 263 13.77 35.74 -35.38
CA GLU A 263 14.64 36.70 -36.04
C GLU A 263 13.82 37.63 -36.93
N ALA A 264 14.05 38.93 -36.72
CA ALA A 264 13.73 39.99 -37.65
C ALA A 264 14.60 39.84 -38.90
N GLY A 265 13.95 39.78 -40.07
CA GLY A 265 14.56 40.07 -41.35
C GLY A 265 13.94 41.36 -41.87
N ASP A 266 14.63 42.47 -41.63
CA ASP A 266 14.55 43.67 -42.48
C ASP A 266 15.19 43.33 -43.82
N ASP A 267 14.50 43.58 -44.93
CA ASP A 267 15.15 44.23 -46.07
C ASP A 267 14.13 45.00 -46.92
N ASP A 268 14.62 46.13 -47.41
CA ASP A 268 13.93 47.28 -47.98
C ASP A 268 13.25 47.01 -49.33
N SER A 269 12.15 47.71 -49.60
CA SER A 269 12.10 48.62 -50.75
C SER A 269 10.87 49.55 -50.73
N PRO A 270 11.07 50.87 -50.90
CA PRO A 270 10.01 51.86 -51.03
C PRO A 270 9.60 52.04 -52.49
N PHE A 271 8.31 52.21 -52.77
CA PHE A 271 7.88 52.87 -53.99
C PHE A 271 6.55 53.61 -53.76
N ASP A 272 6.62 54.92 -54.00
CA ASP A 272 5.55 55.90 -54.00
C ASP A 272 4.53 55.71 -55.15
N ASP A 273 3.37 56.31 -54.92
CA ASP A 273 2.40 56.91 -55.85
C ASP A 273 1.63 56.03 -56.87
N ALA A 274 0.33 55.85 -56.60
CA ALA A 274 -0.79 56.47 -57.34
C ALA A 274 -2.16 56.05 -56.77
#